data_AF-U5QF53-F1
#
_entry.id   AF-U5QF53-F1
#
_cell.length_a   1.000
_cell.length_b   1.000
_cell.length_c   1.000
_cell.angle_alpha   90.00
_cell.angle_beta   90.00
_cell.angle_gamma   90.00
#
_symmetry.space_group_name_H-M   'P 1'
#
loop_
_entity.id
_entity.type
_entity.pdbx_description
1 polymer ?
#
loop_
_entity_poly.entity_id
_entity_poly.type
_entity_poly.pdbx_seq_one_letter_code
_entity_poly.pdbx_strand_id
1 'polypeptide(L)'
;MSYQSKLWFQRVARELKVVDREFFRRLTVEALRTAIRSRLSDRVEEASRRGEDLQDPATWLDLVLIDAVVRLENIDGSSFRVAVLVTTRDRHALNELGLVKSQNFRAVRSALGIDRHWVLLLDSVAPPAQEQLVDALYEQIDQSGE
;
A
#
# COMPACT_ATOMS: atom_id res chain seq x y z
N MET A 1 -10.80 11.26 -8.16
CA MET A 1 -9.57 11.89 -8.68
C MET A 1 -8.39 11.59 -7.75
N SER A 2 -7.98 10.32 -7.56
CA SER A 2 -6.69 9.98 -6.91
C SER A 2 -5.72 9.24 -7.84
N TYR A 3 -6.16 8.88 -9.06
CA TYR A 3 -5.36 8.15 -10.04
C TYR A 3 -4.08 8.90 -10.44
N GLN A 4 -4.16 10.22 -10.62
CA GLN A 4 -2.97 11.04 -10.93
C GLN A 4 -1.95 11.05 -9.78
N SER A 5 -2.41 11.19 -8.53
CA SER A 5 -1.52 11.12 -7.35
C SER A 5 -0.89 9.74 -7.17
N LYS A 6 -1.66 8.67 -7.41
CA LYS A 6 -1.16 7.29 -7.42
C LYS A 6 -0.04 7.12 -8.46
N LEU A 7 -0.28 7.54 -9.70
CA LEU A 7 0.72 7.45 -10.77
C LEU A 7 1.96 8.31 -10.47
N TRP A 8 1.76 9.52 -9.94
CA TRP A 8 2.86 10.38 -9.51
C TRP A 8 3.72 9.70 -8.45
N PHE A 9 3.10 9.18 -7.38
CA PHE A 9 3.83 8.49 -6.32
C PHE A 9 4.56 7.25 -6.85
N GLN A 10 3.90 6.42 -7.65
CA GLN A 10 4.52 5.24 -8.26
C GLN A 10 5.71 5.61 -9.14
N ARG A 11 5.63 6.72 -9.89
CA ARG A 11 6.75 7.23 -10.69
C ARG A 11 7.92 7.66 -9.79
N VAL A 12 7.66 8.48 -8.78
CA VAL A 12 8.70 8.95 -7.86
C VAL A 12 9.34 7.77 -7.11
N ALA A 13 8.55 6.83 -6.59
CA ALA A 13 9.06 5.63 -5.94
C ALA A 13 9.93 4.77 -6.86
N ARG A 14 9.61 4.70 -8.16
CA ARG A 14 10.45 4.02 -9.16
C ARG A 14 11.75 4.76 -9.42
N GLU A 15 11.70 6.08 -9.52
CA GLU A 15 12.88 6.95 -9.71
C GLU A 15 13.83 6.84 -8.50
N LEU A 16 13.28 6.81 -7.29
CA LEU A 16 13.99 6.56 -6.03
C LEU A 16 14.45 5.10 -5.87
N LYS A 17 14.04 4.19 -6.76
CA LYS A 17 14.31 2.74 -6.71
C LYS A 17 13.87 2.05 -5.41
N VAL A 18 12.88 2.62 -4.72
CA VAL A 18 12.36 2.06 -3.46
C VAL A 18 11.20 1.09 -3.68
N VAL A 19 10.66 0.96 -4.89
CA VAL A 19 9.62 -0.05 -5.19
C VAL A 19 10.18 -1.46 -5.00
N ASP A 20 9.51 -2.29 -4.19
CA ASP A 20 9.94 -3.66 -3.93
C ASP A 20 9.60 -4.57 -5.13
N ARG A 21 10.52 -4.62 -6.09
CA ARG A 21 10.39 -5.46 -7.30
C ARG A 21 10.39 -6.95 -6.98
N GLU A 22 11.06 -7.37 -5.92
CA GLU A 22 11.10 -8.78 -5.51
C GLU A 22 9.74 -9.22 -4.95
N PHE A 23 9.06 -8.35 -4.19
CA PHE A 23 7.69 -8.57 -3.75
C PHE A 23 6.79 -8.84 -4.96
N PHE A 24 6.75 -7.92 -5.94
CA PHE A 24 5.89 -8.09 -7.12
C PHE A 24 6.27 -9.28 -8.01
N ARG A 25 7.56 -9.67 -8.07
CA ARG A 25 7.99 -10.86 -8.83
C ARG A 25 7.49 -12.16 -8.20
N ARG A 26 7.43 -12.23 -6.87
CA ARG A 26 6.99 -13.42 -6.12
C ARG A 26 5.49 -13.43 -5.86
N LEU A 27 4.82 -12.29 -6.03
CA LEU A 27 3.40 -12.15 -5.80
C LEU A 27 2.63 -12.97 -6.84
N THR A 28 1.81 -13.90 -6.35
CA THR A 28 0.90 -14.69 -7.19
C THR A 28 -0.53 -14.45 -6.75
N VAL A 29 -1.46 -14.60 -7.70
CA VAL A 29 -2.90 -14.53 -7.42
C VAL A 29 -3.28 -15.52 -6.32
N GLU A 30 -2.69 -16.72 -6.30
CA GLU A 30 -3.02 -17.73 -5.31
C GLU A 30 -2.54 -17.36 -3.90
N ALA A 31 -1.35 -16.76 -3.77
CA ALA A 31 -0.86 -16.24 -2.50
C ALA A 31 -1.75 -15.10 -1.98
N LEU A 32 -2.12 -14.16 -2.86
CA LEU A 32 -3.05 -13.07 -2.54
C LEU A 32 -4.42 -13.60 -2.12
N ARG A 33 -4.97 -14.52 -2.91
CA ARG A 33 -6.26 -15.16 -2.64
C ARG A 33 -6.28 -15.83 -1.28
N THR A 34 -5.24 -16.61 -0.96
CA THR A 34 -5.13 -17.32 0.31
C THR A 34 -5.03 -16.36 1.49
N ALA A 35 -4.17 -15.33 1.37
CA ALA A 35 -3.99 -14.33 2.41
C ALA A 35 -5.28 -13.51 2.65
N ILE A 36 -5.98 -13.14 1.59
CA ILE A 36 -7.10 -12.18 1.64
C ILE A 36 -8.42 -12.88 1.96
N ARG A 37 -8.78 -13.98 1.29
CA ARG A 37 -10.07 -14.66 1.51
C ARG A 37 -10.27 -15.16 2.92
N SER A 38 -9.19 -15.58 3.59
CA SER A 38 -9.26 -16.10 4.96
C SER A 38 -9.64 -15.05 6.00
N ARG A 39 -9.53 -13.75 5.68
CA ARG A 39 -9.74 -12.63 6.61
C ARG A 39 -10.72 -11.57 6.13
N LEU A 40 -10.94 -11.49 4.82
CA LEU A 40 -11.72 -10.44 4.15
C LEU A 40 -12.63 -11.06 3.07
N SER A 41 -13.27 -12.20 3.37
CA SER A 41 -14.20 -12.90 2.46
C SER A 41 -15.24 -11.97 1.86
N ASP A 42 -15.86 -11.13 2.69
CA ASP A 42 -16.95 -10.24 2.28
C ASP A 42 -16.51 -9.24 1.21
N ARG A 43 -15.26 -8.75 1.29
CA ARG A 43 -14.69 -7.85 0.27
C ARG A 43 -14.45 -8.58 -1.05
N VAL A 44 -14.01 -9.83 -0.99
CA VAL A 44 -13.78 -10.65 -2.19
C VAL A 44 -15.12 -11.00 -2.86
N GLU A 45 -16.14 -11.33 -2.06
CA GLU A 45 -17.48 -11.59 -2.57
C GLU A 45 -18.12 -10.33 -3.18
N GLU A 46 -17.95 -9.17 -2.56
CA GLU A 46 -18.38 -7.89 -3.12
C GLU A 46 -17.68 -7.59 -4.45
N ALA A 47 -16.35 -7.70 -4.52
CA ALA A 47 -15.61 -7.51 -5.77
C ALA A 47 -16.07 -8.49 -6.87
N SER A 48 -16.29 -9.75 -6.53
CA SER A 48 -16.84 -10.73 -7.45
C SER A 48 -18.24 -10.34 -7.95
N ARG A 49 -19.11 -9.80 -7.09
CA ARG A 49 -20.44 -9.31 -7.48
C ARG A 49 -20.38 -8.07 -8.37
N ARG A 50 -19.37 -7.23 -8.18
CA ARG A 50 -19.09 -6.06 -9.04
C ARG A 50 -18.45 -6.41 -10.38
N GLY A 51 -18.12 -7.69 -10.60
CA GLY A 51 -17.49 -8.15 -11.84
C GLY A 51 -16.02 -7.76 -11.95
N GLU A 52 -15.33 -7.52 -10.83
CA GLU A 52 -13.90 -7.24 -10.82
C GLU A 52 -13.10 -8.48 -11.23
N ASP A 53 -11.96 -8.26 -11.92
CA ASP A 53 -11.12 -9.36 -12.40
C ASP A 53 -10.25 -9.94 -11.26
N LEU A 54 -10.75 -10.99 -10.62
CA LEU A 54 -10.02 -11.71 -9.57
C LEU A 54 -8.87 -12.61 -10.11
N GLN A 55 -8.54 -12.53 -11.40
CA GLN A 55 -7.30 -13.07 -11.97
C GLN A 55 -6.19 -12.01 -12.09
N ASP A 56 -6.50 -10.73 -11.91
CA ASP A 56 -5.51 -9.65 -11.88
C ASP A 56 -4.99 -9.44 -10.45
N PRO A 57 -3.67 -9.61 -10.20
CA PRO A 57 -3.06 -9.28 -8.91
C PRO A 57 -3.34 -7.85 -8.42
N ALA A 58 -3.50 -6.88 -9.34
CA ALA A 58 -3.76 -5.50 -8.97
C ALA A 58 -5.12 -5.35 -8.28
N THR A 59 -6.15 -6.05 -8.76
CA THR A 59 -7.48 -6.07 -8.12
C THR A 59 -7.42 -6.57 -6.68
N TRP A 60 -6.64 -7.62 -6.42
CA TRP A 60 -6.46 -8.12 -5.05
C TRP A 60 -5.74 -7.13 -4.14
N LEU A 61 -4.75 -6.39 -4.66
CA LEU A 61 -4.06 -5.36 -3.90
C LEU A 61 -4.98 -4.18 -3.59
N ASP A 62 -5.83 -3.77 -4.54
CA ASP A 62 -6.82 -2.72 -4.34
C ASP A 62 -7.84 -3.12 -3.24
N LEU A 63 -8.25 -4.40 -3.17
CA LEU A 63 -9.13 -4.90 -2.10
C LEU A 63 -8.58 -4.69 -0.69
N VAL A 64 -7.24 -4.73 -0.56
CA VAL A 64 -6.52 -4.54 0.70
C VAL A 64 -5.88 -3.15 0.81
N LEU A 65 -6.29 -2.23 -0.06
CA LEU A 65 -5.90 -0.82 -0.03
C LEU A 65 -4.40 -0.62 -0.27
N ILE A 66 -3.80 -1.35 -1.20
CA ILE A 66 -2.37 -1.24 -1.52
C ILE A 66 -2.20 -0.73 -2.95
N ASP A 67 -1.76 0.51 -3.10
CA ASP A 67 -1.42 1.11 -4.39
C ASP A 67 0.03 0.83 -4.82
N ALA A 68 0.92 0.66 -3.84
CA ALA A 68 2.32 0.36 -4.05
C ALA A 68 2.90 -0.36 -2.83
N VAL A 69 3.99 -1.09 -3.06
CA VAL A 69 4.81 -1.68 -1.99
C VAL A 69 6.24 -1.19 -2.19
N VAL A 70 6.78 -0.56 -1.16
CA VAL A 70 8.16 -0.05 -1.13
C VAL A 70 8.98 -0.81 -0.10
N ARG A 71 10.28 -0.88 -0.34
CA ARG A 71 11.26 -1.38 0.60
C ARG A 71 12.16 -0.21 1.00
N LEU A 72 12.18 0.08 2.29
CA LEU A 72 12.97 1.16 2.89
C LEU A 72 13.91 0.57 3.92
N GLU A 73 15.04 1.23 4.12
CA GLU A 73 16.01 0.91 5.15
C GLU A 73 16.03 2.06 6.15
N ASN A 74 15.94 1.77 7.45
CA ASN A 74 16.03 2.80 8.48
C ASN A 74 17.50 3.14 8.80
N ILE A 75 17.72 4.14 9.65
CA ILE A 75 19.06 4.58 10.06
C ILE A 75 19.90 3.47 10.74
N ASP A 76 19.26 2.47 11.34
CA ASP A 76 19.93 1.33 11.97
C ASP A 76 20.30 0.22 10.96
N GLY A 77 20.01 0.39 9.68
CA GLY A 77 20.24 -0.61 8.62
C GLY A 77 19.17 -1.72 8.56
N SER A 78 18.05 -1.57 9.27
CA SER A 78 16.93 -2.51 9.23
C SER A 78 16.05 -2.24 8.01
N SER A 79 15.77 -3.28 7.23
CA SER A 79 14.92 -3.19 6.04
C SER A 79 13.46 -3.51 6.36
N PHE A 80 12.56 -2.63 5.93
CA PHE A 80 11.12 -2.75 6.09
C PHE A 80 10.41 -2.73 4.74
N ARG A 81 9.41 -3.59 4.60
CA ARG A 81 8.44 -3.56 3.50
C ARG A 81 7.22 -2.76 3.93
N VAL A 82 6.90 -1.72 3.18
CA VAL A 82 5.82 -0.79 3.49
C VAL A 82 4.79 -0.79 2.37
N ALA A 83 3.55 -1.15 2.70
CA ALA A 83 2.41 -0.92 1.83
C ALA A 83 2.04 0.57 1.83
N VAL A 84 1.66 1.08 0.67
CA VAL A 84 1.28 2.49 0.51
C VAL A 84 -0.08 2.56 -0.17
N LEU A 85 -1.01 3.28 0.46
CA LEU A 85 -2.25 3.75 -0.13
C LEU A 85 -2.12 5.26 -0.41
N VAL A 86 -2.48 5.70 -1.60
CA VAL A 86 -2.46 7.11 -1.98
C VAL A 86 -3.89 7.62 -2.15
N THR A 87 -4.26 8.60 -1.35
CA THR A 87 -5.57 9.25 -1.41
C THR A 87 -5.43 10.76 -1.57
N THR A 88 -6.46 11.38 -2.16
CA THR A 88 -6.55 12.83 -2.34
C THR A 88 -7.63 13.45 -1.45
N ARG A 89 -8.33 12.64 -0.65
CA ARG A 89 -9.47 13.08 0.15
C ARG A 89 -9.24 12.78 1.62
N ASP A 90 -9.14 13.82 2.43
CA ASP A 90 -8.82 13.74 3.85
C ASP A 90 -9.84 12.90 4.65
N ARG A 91 -11.14 13.16 4.48
CA ARG A 91 -12.20 12.35 5.12
C ARG A 91 -12.15 10.87 4.74
N HIS A 92 -11.69 10.54 3.53
CA HIS A 92 -11.49 9.16 3.14
C HIS A 92 -10.20 8.59 3.74
N ALA A 93 -9.13 9.38 3.83
CA ALA A 93 -7.86 8.97 4.42
C ALA A 93 -8.03 8.44 5.85
N LEU A 94 -8.83 9.11 6.68
CA LEU A 94 -9.08 8.67 8.05
C LEU A 94 -9.85 7.33 8.13
N ASN A 95 -10.84 7.15 7.25
CA ASN A 95 -11.60 5.89 7.18
C ASN A 95 -10.71 4.74 6.70
N GLU A 96 -9.93 4.97 5.63
CA GLU A 96 -9.00 3.96 5.11
C GLU A 96 -7.89 3.64 6.13
N LEU A 97 -7.39 4.65 6.86
CA LEU A 97 -6.45 4.45 7.95
C LEU A 97 -7.05 3.57 9.05
N GLY A 98 -8.33 3.80 9.40
CA GLY A 98 -9.07 2.94 10.34
C GLY A 98 -9.16 1.48 9.86
N LEU A 99 -9.43 1.28 8.57
CA LEU A 99 -9.50 -0.05 7.95
C LEU A 99 -8.13 -0.74 7.95
N VAL A 100 -7.09 -0.05 7.51
CA VAL A 100 -5.70 -0.54 7.48
C VAL A 100 -5.19 -0.92 8.87
N LYS A 101 -5.65 -0.21 9.91
CA LYS A 101 -5.34 -0.50 11.31
C LYS A 101 -6.19 -1.63 11.90
N SER A 102 -7.24 -2.10 11.23
CA SER A 102 -8.07 -3.21 11.72
C SER A 102 -7.31 -4.53 11.76
N GLN A 103 -7.71 -5.42 12.67
CA GLN A 103 -7.03 -6.70 12.89
C GLN A 103 -6.97 -7.56 11.61
N ASN A 104 -8.05 -7.60 10.83
CA ASN A 104 -8.10 -8.39 9.60
C ASN A 104 -7.10 -7.87 8.57
N PHE A 105 -7.01 -6.55 8.38
CA PHE A 105 -6.02 -5.95 7.48
C PHE A 105 -4.59 -6.16 7.95
N ARG A 106 -4.32 -6.04 9.25
CA ARG A 106 -3.01 -6.37 9.81
C ARG A 106 -2.64 -7.83 9.54
N ALA A 107 -3.58 -8.76 9.76
CA ALA A 107 -3.35 -10.19 9.54
C ALA A 107 -3.02 -10.49 8.07
N VAL A 108 -3.76 -9.89 7.13
CA VAL A 108 -3.46 -10.00 5.70
C VAL A 108 -2.09 -9.43 5.39
N ARG A 109 -1.77 -8.24 5.92
CA ARG A 109 -0.48 -7.58 5.72
C ARG A 109 0.68 -8.44 6.20
N SER A 110 0.58 -8.99 7.40
CA SER A 110 1.57 -9.92 7.95
C SER A 110 1.70 -11.20 7.11
N ALA A 111 0.58 -11.76 6.61
CA ALA A 111 0.61 -12.92 5.73
C ALA A 111 1.30 -12.64 4.38
N LEU A 112 1.24 -11.40 3.90
CA LEU A 112 1.96 -10.94 2.70
C LEU A 112 3.42 -10.52 3.00
N GLY A 113 3.87 -10.62 4.26
CA GLY A 113 5.22 -10.23 4.66
C GLY A 113 5.47 -8.73 4.52
N ILE A 114 4.45 -7.92 4.75
CA ILE A 114 4.53 -6.46 4.76
C ILE A 114 4.55 -6.01 6.23
N ASP A 115 5.47 -5.11 6.56
CA ASP A 115 5.72 -4.69 7.94
C ASP A 115 4.81 -3.53 8.33
N ARG A 116 4.75 -2.47 7.50
CA ARG A 116 3.99 -1.25 7.76
C ARG A 116 3.00 -0.94 6.64
N HIS A 117 2.02 -0.07 6.92
CA HIS A 117 1.10 0.41 5.90
C HIS A 117 0.82 1.90 6.09
N TRP A 118 1.26 2.71 5.14
CA TRP A 118 1.07 4.15 5.12
C TRP A 118 -0.09 4.56 4.23
N VAL A 119 -0.91 5.47 4.75
CA VAL A 119 -1.95 6.16 3.98
C VAL A 119 -1.43 7.56 3.70
N LEU A 120 -1.03 7.81 2.46
CA LEU A 120 -0.51 9.10 2.00
C LEU A 120 -1.66 9.95 1.47
N LEU A 121 -1.89 11.08 2.13
CA LEU A 121 -2.75 12.14 1.61
C LEU A 121 -1.90 13.06 0.73
N LEU A 122 -2.05 12.95 -0.59
CA LEU A 122 -1.31 13.76 -1.56
C LEU A 122 -2.29 14.63 -2.34
N ASP A 123 -2.01 15.94 -2.45
CA ASP A 123 -2.76 16.81 -3.35
C ASP A 123 -2.39 16.46 -4.81
N SER A 124 -3.41 16.16 -5.62
CA SER A 124 -3.24 15.88 -7.04
C SER A 124 -2.86 17.12 -7.87
N VAL A 125 -3.13 18.32 -7.37
CA VAL A 125 -2.91 19.59 -8.09
C VAL A 125 -1.51 20.14 -7.86
N ALA A 126 -1.01 20.00 -6.64
CA ALA A 126 0.33 20.45 -6.24
C ALA A 126 1.01 19.35 -5.40
N PRO A 127 1.51 18.27 -6.04
CA PRO A 127 2.22 17.23 -5.32
C PRO A 127 3.50 17.82 -4.69
N PRO A 128 3.95 17.27 -3.54
CA PRO A 128 5.16 17.76 -2.88
C PRO A 128 6.39 17.56 -3.77
N ALA A 129 7.47 18.30 -3.47
CA ALA A 129 8.74 18.04 -4.11
C ALA A 129 9.25 16.64 -3.77
N GLN A 130 10.04 16.04 -4.66
CA GLN A 130 10.58 14.69 -4.44
C GLN A 130 11.41 14.61 -3.15
N GLU A 131 12.23 15.63 -2.87
CA GLU A 131 13.05 15.71 -1.65
C GLU A 131 12.18 15.69 -0.39
N GLN A 132 11.10 16.48 -0.38
CA GLN A 132 10.16 16.53 0.74
C GLN A 132 9.47 15.18 0.98
N LEU A 133 9.16 14.44 -0.09
CA LEU A 133 8.61 13.09 0.04
C LEU A 133 9.66 12.15 0.63
N VAL A 134 10.91 12.19 0.16
CA VAL A 134 11.99 11.35 0.70
C VAL A 134 12.17 11.61 2.18
N ASP A 135 12.33 12.88 2.57
CA ASP A 135 12.51 13.28 3.97
C ASP A 135 11.35 12.76 4.84
N ALA A 136 10.11 12.92 4.37
CA ALA A 136 8.94 12.42 5.09
C ALA A 136 8.91 10.89 5.21
N LEU A 137 9.25 10.14 4.15
CA LEU A 137 9.26 8.67 4.19
C LEU A 137 10.34 8.15 5.16
N TYR A 138 11.54 8.76 5.15
CA TYR A 138 12.62 8.34 6.04
C TYR A 138 12.39 8.80 7.48
N GLU A 139 11.84 9.99 7.70
CA GLU A 139 11.40 10.41 9.04
C GLU A 139 10.39 9.40 9.63
N GLN A 140 9.43 8.93 8.82
CA GLN A 140 8.45 7.95 9.27
C GLN A 140 9.02 6.55 9.48
N ILE A 141 10.04 6.13 8.71
CA ILE A 141 10.64 4.80 8.89
C ILE A 141 11.52 4.74 10.15
N ASP A 142 12.21 5.84 10.45
CA ASP A 142 13.06 5.97 11.63
C ASP A 142 12.25 6.16 12.91
N GLN A 143 11.03 6.73 12.80
CA GLN A 143 10.07 6.71 13.90
C GLN A 143 9.63 5.27 14.18
N SER A 144 9.79 4.85 15.45
CA SER A 144 9.31 3.58 15.99
C SER A 144 7.78 3.58 16.11
N GLY A 145 7.06 3.52 14.98
CA GLY A 145 5.60 3.57 14.96
C GLY A 145 4.97 2.77 13.82
N GLU A 146 3.90 2.04 14.15
CA GLU A 146 3.03 1.27 13.23
C GLU A 146 2.29 2.15 12.21
#